data_AF-A0ABD0MSY1-F1
#
_entry.id   AF-A0ABD0MSY1-F1
#
_cell.length_a   1.000
_cell.length_b   1.000
_cell.length_c   1.000
_cell.angle_alpha   90.00
_cell.angle_beta   90.00
_cell.angle_gamma   90.00
#
_symmetry.space_group_name_H-M   'P 1'
#
loop_
_entity.id
_entity.type
_entity.pdbx_description
1 polymer ?
#
loop_
_entity_poly.entity_id
_entity_poly.type
_entity_poly.pdbx_seq_one_letter_code
_entity_poly.pdbx_strand_id
1 'polypeptide(L)'
;MLDPTYTFPSRQTLKKMVEEKYKDAKEKAKEDVKKARAEWGIQNEVRCLVTDAAANMIACASRLKMHHTNCLAHALNLVVKKAIEQTPGLEDIRVKARKIVAHFKSSTTAREKLLLLQNQMGKPNHKLIQEVDTRWNSTYAMLERLFAQKEPVGAAMISLKTNLTPLTSEEYQTVNECLGVMCYFNEASTELSEEKRVSGSKVIPLIRMLRHAITSKTSQVHDDTALQLCNNLLRLISERMSTYETMSVMTLATLLDPRFKTIGFCSQSNAQTAVRRLTAECAAMIRAAENTPSTSSQIPSLQSETSGATGSDAINSGTFWYI
;
A
#
# COMPACT_ATOMS: atom_id res chain seq x y z
N MET A 1 22.58 -29.30 -17.87
CA MET A 1 22.23 -29.53 -19.29
C MET A 1 20.75 -29.88 -19.34
N LEU A 2 19.97 -29.24 -20.21
CA LEU A 2 18.57 -29.60 -20.44
C LEU A 2 18.52 -30.95 -21.18
N ASP A 3 17.57 -31.80 -20.83
CA ASP A 3 17.38 -33.12 -21.43
C ASP A 3 17.19 -32.99 -22.96
N PRO A 4 18.04 -33.63 -23.79
CA PRO A 4 17.96 -33.55 -25.25
C PRO A 4 16.68 -34.17 -25.85
N THR A 5 15.89 -34.90 -25.04
CA THR A 5 14.57 -35.43 -25.44
C THR A 5 13.39 -34.52 -25.06
N TYR A 6 13.65 -33.40 -24.36
CA TYR A 6 12.61 -32.49 -23.92
C TYR A 6 12.04 -31.69 -25.09
N THR A 7 10.80 -32.01 -25.47
CA THR A 7 10.04 -31.24 -26.46
C THR A 7 9.30 -30.10 -25.78
N PHE A 8 9.43 -28.89 -26.31
CA PHE A 8 8.70 -27.74 -25.78
C PHE A 8 7.19 -27.97 -25.88
N PRO A 9 6.42 -27.78 -24.79
CA PRO A 9 4.98 -28.01 -24.84
C PRO A 9 4.32 -27.03 -25.82
N SER A 10 3.34 -27.51 -26.58
CA SER A 10 2.58 -26.64 -27.49
C SER A 10 1.87 -25.52 -26.71
N ARG A 11 1.56 -24.40 -27.36
CA ARG A 11 0.83 -23.27 -26.74
C ARG A 11 -0.48 -23.71 -26.10
N GLN A 12 -1.18 -24.69 -26.68
CA GLN A 12 -2.39 -25.29 -26.10
C GLN A 12 -2.10 -26.09 -24.83
N THR A 13 -0.99 -26.83 -24.81
CA THR A 13 -0.56 -27.60 -23.63
C THR A 13 -0.15 -26.67 -22.50
N LEU A 14 0.64 -25.63 -22.79
CA LEU A 14 0.99 -24.58 -21.82
C LEU A 14 -0.26 -23.90 -21.25
N LYS A 15 -1.25 -23.59 -22.09
CA LYS A 15 -2.52 -23.01 -21.64
C LYS A 15 -3.25 -23.95 -20.65
N LYS A 16 -3.38 -25.24 -20.97
CA LYS A 16 -4.00 -26.23 -20.08
C LYS A 16 -3.23 -26.37 -18.75
N MET A 17 -1.90 -26.44 -18.80
CA MET A 17 -1.06 -26.53 -17.60
C MET A 17 -1.20 -25.29 -16.69
N VAL A 18 -1.31 -24.10 -17.28
CA VAL A 18 -1.54 -22.86 -16.52
C VAL A 18 -2.95 -22.86 -15.90
N GLU A 19 -3.97 -23.27 -16.65
CA GLU A 19 -5.35 -23.40 -16.16
C GLU A 19 -5.46 -24.41 -15.01
N GLU A 20 -4.76 -25.54 -15.10
CA GLU A 20 -4.71 -26.57 -14.06
C GLU A 20 -4.01 -26.07 -12.80
N LYS A 21 -2.81 -25.50 -12.92
CA LYS A 21 -2.12 -24.86 -11.79
C LYS A 21 -2.97 -23.79 -11.12
N TYR A 22 -3.74 -23.04 -11.89
CA TYR A 22 -4.63 -22.01 -11.36
C TYR A 22 -5.82 -22.62 -10.59
N LYS A 23 -6.38 -23.74 -11.06
CA LYS A 23 -7.41 -24.50 -10.33
C LYS A 23 -6.85 -25.05 -9.02
N ASP A 24 -5.65 -25.62 -9.03
CA ASP A 24 -5.01 -26.18 -7.85
C ASP A 24 -4.74 -25.11 -6.79
N ALA A 25 -4.18 -23.97 -7.20
CA ALA A 25 -3.94 -22.83 -6.32
C ALA A 25 -5.24 -22.31 -5.68
N LYS A 26 -6.34 -22.35 -6.42
CA LYS A 26 -7.66 -21.91 -5.95
C LYS A 26 -8.28 -22.88 -4.95
N GLU A 27 -8.20 -24.19 -5.18
CA GLU A 27 -8.68 -25.18 -4.20
C GLU A 27 -7.80 -25.17 -2.95
N LYS A 28 -6.48 -25.04 -3.10
CA LYS A 28 -5.55 -24.93 -1.98
C LYS A 28 -5.87 -23.73 -1.08
N ALA A 29 -6.03 -22.54 -1.66
CA ALA A 29 -6.36 -21.33 -0.88
C ALA A 29 -7.68 -21.46 -0.09
N LYS A 30 -8.67 -22.15 -0.67
CA LYS A 30 -9.94 -22.44 0.00
C LYS A 30 -9.76 -23.40 1.16
N GLU A 31 -8.98 -24.46 0.96
CA GLU A 31 -8.73 -25.45 2.01
C GLU A 31 -7.92 -24.84 3.16
N ASP A 32 -6.91 -24.03 2.86
CA ASP A 32 -6.11 -23.32 3.85
C ASP A 32 -6.99 -22.38 4.71
N VAL A 33 -7.89 -21.60 4.10
CA VAL A 33 -8.81 -20.72 4.83
C VAL A 33 -9.80 -21.52 5.70
N LYS A 34 -10.29 -22.66 5.20
CA LYS A 34 -11.17 -23.54 5.99
C LYS A 34 -10.45 -24.14 7.18
N LYS A 35 -9.25 -24.67 6.95
CA LYS A 35 -8.41 -25.27 7.97
C LYS A 35 -8.09 -24.25 9.06
N ALA A 36 -7.63 -23.05 8.69
CA ALA A 36 -7.35 -21.98 9.65
C ALA A 36 -8.60 -21.62 10.50
N ARG A 37 -9.77 -21.48 9.88
CA ARG A 37 -11.03 -21.22 10.61
C ARG A 37 -11.41 -22.34 11.56
N ALA A 38 -11.14 -23.59 11.16
CA ALA A 38 -11.42 -24.76 11.98
C ALA A 38 -10.48 -24.86 13.18
N GLU A 39 -9.18 -24.68 12.96
CA GLU A 39 -8.15 -24.68 13.99
C GLU A 39 -8.40 -23.61 15.05
N TRP A 40 -8.91 -22.45 14.65
CA TRP A 40 -9.17 -21.32 15.55
C TRP A 40 -10.59 -21.34 16.14
N GLY A 41 -11.45 -22.28 15.73
CA GLY A 41 -12.83 -22.37 16.22
C GLY A 41 -13.73 -21.18 15.81
N ILE A 42 -13.39 -20.47 14.73
CA ILE A 42 -14.06 -19.24 14.27
C ILE A 42 -14.84 -19.46 12.97
N GLN A 43 -15.35 -20.68 12.75
CA GLN A 43 -16.00 -21.03 11.50
C GLN A 43 -17.21 -20.13 11.21
N ASN A 44 -17.96 -19.67 12.21
CA ASN A 44 -19.11 -18.79 11.98
C ASN A 44 -18.84 -17.30 12.28
N GLU A 45 -17.66 -16.97 12.81
CA GLU A 45 -17.32 -15.64 13.30
C GLU A 45 -16.65 -14.75 12.22
N VAL A 46 -16.10 -15.35 11.16
CA VAL A 46 -15.42 -14.57 10.12
C VAL A 46 -16.42 -13.79 9.27
N ARG A 47 -16.48 -12.48 9.48
CA ARG A 47 -17.44 -11.59 8.79
C ARG A 47 -16.99 -11.13 7.41
N CYS A 48 -15.70 -10.93 7.20
CA CYS A 48 -15.14 -10.38 5.97
C CYS A 48 -13.73 -10.95 5.70
N LEU A 49 -13.45 -11.26 4.44
CA LEU A 49 -12.12 -11.59 3.95
C LEU A 49 -11.54 -10.38 3.21
N VAL A 50 -10.39 -9.89 3.66
CA VAL A 50 -9.65 -8.80 2.99
C VAL A 50 -8.47 -9.40 2.24
N THR A 51 -8.39 -9.17 0.92
CA THR A 51 -7.29 -9.74 0.10
C THR A 51 -6.79 -8.73 -0.94
N ASP A 52 -5.67 -9.03 -1.58
CA ASP A 52 -5.09 -8.30 -2.72
C ASP A 52 -5.93 -8.36 -4.01
N ALA A 53 -7.17 -8.87 -3.97
CA ALA A 53 -8.02 -9.08 -5.14
C ALA A 53 -7.42 -10.00 -6.21
N ALA A 54 -6.41 -10.83 -5.89
CA ALA A 54 -5.95 -11.87 -6.80
C ALA A 54 -7.12 -12.79 -7.17
N ALA A 55 -7.21 -13.17 -8.44
CA ALA A 55 -8.41 -13.82 -8.96
C ALA A 55 -8.71 -15.19 -8.30
N ASN A 56 -7.68 -15.88 -7.79
CA ASN A 56 -7.82 -17.09 -6.97
C ASN A 56 -8.45 -16.78 -5.60
N MET A 57 -8.07 -15.66 -4.98
CA MET A 57 -8.60 -15.20 -3.68
C MET A 57 -10.05 -14.70 -3.77
N ILE A 58 -10.38 -13.93 -4.82
CA ILE A 58 -11.77 -13.52 -5.10
C ILE A 58 -12.65 -14.76 -5.24
N ALA A 59 -12.17 -15.73 -6.01
CA ALA A 59 -12.94 -16.93 -6.29
C ALA A 59 -12.96 -17.92 -5.11
N CYS A 60 -11.97 -17.86 -4.21
CA CYS A 60 -12.00 -18.50 -2.89
C CYS A 60 -13.12 -17.91 -2.03
N ALA A 61 -13.18 -16.59 -1.87
CA ALA A 61 -14.21 -15.93 -1.07
C ALA A 61 -15.63 -16.21 -1.59
N SER A 62 -15.81 -16.16 -2.91
CA SER A 62 -17.08 -16.50 -3.57
C SER A 62 -17.52 -17.94 -3.25
N ARG A 63 -16.61 -18.92 -3.33
CA ARG A 63 -16.91 -20.33 -3.03
C ARG A 63 -17.18 -20.58 -1.55
N LEU A 64 -16.51 -19.85 -0.67
CA LEU A 64 -16.78 -19.89 0.76
C LEU A 64 -18.03 -19.10 1.16
N LYS A 65 -18.69 -18.42 0.20
CA LYS A 65 -19.83 -17.52 0.43
C LYS A 65 -19.52 -16.46 1.49
N MET A 66 -18.28 -15.99 1.52
CA MET A 66 -17.80 -15.00 2.46
C MET A 66 -17.88 -13.61 1.83
N HIS A 67 -18.17 -12.61 2.65
CA HIS A 67 -18.01 -11.23 2.22
C HIS A 67 -16.54 -10.97 1.94
N HIS A 68 -16.25 -10.32 0.81
CA HIS A 68 -14.89 -10.03 0.37
C HIS A 68 -14.71 -8.54 0.19
N THR A 69 -13.53 -8.04 0.54
CA THR A 69 -13.12 -6.66 0.33
C THR A 69 -11.69 -6.61 -0.16
N ASN A 70 -11.41 -5.66 -1.06
CA ASN A 70 -10.07 -5.44 -1.55
C ASN A 70 -9.23 -4.74 -0.47
N CYS A 71 -7.97 -5.14 -0.37
CA CYS A 71 -6.99 -4.51 0.50
C CYS A 71 -6.65 -3.11 -0.03
N LEU A 72 -6.86 -2.07 0.79
CA LEU A 72 -6.55 -0.70 0.41
C LEU A 72 -5.07 -0.52 0.08
N ALA A 73 -4.17 -1.10 0.89
CA ALA A 73 -2.73 -1.06 0.64
C ALA A 73 -2.36 -1.60 -0.75
N HIS A 74 -2.97 -2.71 -1.15
CA HIS A 74 -2.77 -3.26 -2.49
C HIS A 74 -3.36 -2.34 -3.57
N ALA A 75 -4.56 -1.82 -3.38
CA ALA A 75 -5.18 -0.88 -4.31
C ALA A 75 -4.34 0.40 -4.48
N LEU A 76 -3.75 0.91 -3.39
CA LEU A 76 -2.85 2.07 -3.39
C LEU A 76 -1.59 1.78 -4.20
N ASN A 77 -0.96 0.61 -3.98
CA ASN A 77 0.18 0.18 -4.78
C ASN A 77 -0.14 0.12 -6.28
N LEU A 78 -1.31 -0.42 -6.66
CA LEU A 78 -1.73 -0.47 -8.06
C LEU A 78 -1.98 0.93 -8.66
N VAL A 79 -2.57 1.85 -7.88
CA VAL A 79 -2.79 3.24 -8.31
C VAL A 79 -1.47 3.93 -8.58
N VAL A 80 -0.54 3.91 -7.63
CA VAL A 80 0.73 4.64 -7.76
C VAL A 80 1.59 4.03 -8.86
N LYS A 81 1.71 2.70 -8.89
CA LYS A 81 2.47 2.01 -9.93
C LYS A 81 1.95 2.36 -11.32
N LYS A 82 0.63 2.26 -11.53
CA LYS A 82 0.03 2.61 -12.82
C LYS A 82 0.17 4.09 -13.15
N ALA A 83 0.12 4.99 -12.16
CA ALA A 83 0.35 6.41 -12.40
C ALA A 83 1.77 6.70 -12.88
N ILE A 84 2.77 6.08 -12.24
CA ILE A 84 4.19 6.17 -12.66
C ILE A 84 4.37 5.64 -14.08
N GLU A 85 3.79 4.47 -14.39
CA GLU A 85 3.83 3.87 -15.73
C GLU A 85 3.17 4.76 -16.80
N GLN A 86 2.17 5.56 -16.42
CA GLN A 86 1.44 6.47 -17.30
C GLN A 86 2.06 7.89 -17.37
N THR A 87 3.26 8.06 -16.82
CA THR A 87 4.02 9.32 -16.83
C THR A 87 5.38 9.09 -17.51
N PRO A 88 5.47 9.19 -18.85
CA PRO A 88 6.67 8.84 -19.63
C PRO A 88 7.94 9.59 -19.22
N GLY A 89 7.85 10.89 -18.93
CA GLY A 89 9.01 11.69 -18.51
C GLY A 89 9.68 11.15 -17.23
N LEU A 90 8.91 10.48 -16.36
CA LEU A 90 9.45 9.86 -15.15
C LEU A 90 10.15 8.53 -15.45
N GLU A 91 9.74 7.78 -16.49
CA GLU A 91 10.43 6.54 -16.90
C GLU A 91 11.86 6.84 -17.37
N ASP A 92 12.06 7.88 -18.18
CA ASP A 92 13.38 8.25 -18.68
C ASP A 92 14.36 8.58 -17.55
N ILE A 93 13.88 9.36 -16.57
CA ILE A 93 14.62 9.67 -15.34
C ILE A 93 14.92 8.39 -14.56
N ARG A 94 13.94 7.50 -14.38
CA ARG A 94 14.12 6.22 -13.67
C ARG A 94 15.16 5.33 -14.34
N VAL A 95 15.18 5.25 -15.67
CA VAL A 95 16.19 4.48 -16.41
C VAL A 95 17.60 5.01 -16.13
N LYS A 96 17.80 6.34 -16.17
CA LYS A 96 19.09 6.96 -15.84
C LYS A 96 19.47 6.72 -14.38
N ALA A 97 18.54 6.95 -13.45
CA ALA A 97 18.74 6.73 -12.01
C ALA A 97 19.14 5.28 -11.72
N ARG A 98 18.46 4.29 -12.32
CA ARG A 98 18.80 2.86 -12.18
C ARG A 98 20.23 2.56 -12.63
N LYS A 99 20.70 3.13 -13.74
CA LYS A 99 22.07 2.94 -14.23
C LYS A 99 23.11 3.53 -13.29
N ILE A 100 22.85 4.74 -12.78
CA ILE A 100 23.73 5.40 -11.80
C ILE A 100 23.83 4.54 -10.54
N VAL A 101 22.70 4.17 -9.95
CA VAL A 101 22.68 3.37 -8.72
C VAL A 101 23.36 2.01 -8.92
N ALA A 102 23.10 1.33 -10.04
CA ALA A 102 23.70 0.04 -10.34
C ALA A 102 25.24 0.12 -10.40
N HIS A 103 25.80 1.21 -10.93
CA HIS A 103 27.25 1.42 -10.97
C HIS A 103 27.85 1.54 -9.56
N PHE A 104 27.29 2.40 -8.70
CA PHE A 104 27.77 2.55 -7.32
C PHE A 104 27.55 1.31 -6.45
N LYS A 105 26.55 0.50 -6.77
CA LYS A 105 26.29 -0.76 -6.06
C LYS A 105 27.31 -1.84 -6.46
N SER A 106 27.59 -1.98 -7.75
CA SER A 106 28.47 -3.00 -8.31
C SER A 106 29.97 -2.69 -8.16
N SER A 107 30.38 -1.42 -8.22
CA SER A 107 31.78 -1.02 -8.13
C SER A 107 32.21 -0.66 -6.70
N THR A 108 33.20 -1.38 -6.17
CA THR A 108 33.78 -1.06 -4.85
C THR A 108 34.50 0.28 -4.85
N THR A 109 35.28 0.57 -5.88
CA THR A 109 35.93 1.87 -6.05
C THR A 109 34.93 3.02 -6.08
N ALA A 110 33.80 2.85 -6.79
CA ALA A 110 32.77 3.89 -6.84
C ALA A 110 32.12 4.12 -5.47
N ARG A 111 31.87 3.05 -4.72
CA ARG A 111 31.29 3.09 -3.38
C ARG A 111 32.21 3.76 -2.37
N GLU A 112 33.49 3.42 -2.38
CA GLU A 112 34.51 4.05 -1.52
C GLU A 112 34.68 5.53 -1.86
N LYS A 113 34.69 5.86 -3.15
CA LYS A 113 34.77 7.26 -3.59
C LYS A 113 33.54 8.06 -3.15
N LEU A 114 32.34 7.49 -3.29
CA LEU A 114 31.10 8.12 -2.81
C LEU A 114 31.16 8.36 -1.30
N LEU A 115 31.60 7.37 -0.51
CA LEU A 115 31.75 7.50 0.93
C LEU A 115 32.73 8.61 1.32
N LEU A 116 33.89 8.68 0.64
CA LEU A 116 34.86 9.76 0.87
C LEU A 116 34.25 11.14 0.61
N LEU A 117 33.51 11.29 -0.51
CA LEU A 117 32.88 12.56 -0.87
C LEU A 117 31.71 12.92 0.06
N GLN A 118 30.93 11.93 0.52
CA GLN A 118 29.90 12.15 1.54
C GLN A 118 30.52 12.74 2.82
N ASN A 119 31.61 12.14 3.31
CA ASN A 119 32.33 12.66 4.48
C ASN A 119 32.90 14.07 4.25
N GLN A 120 33.54 14.30 3.11
CA GLN A 120 34.13 15.62 2.77
C GLN A 120 33.07 16.73 2.68
N MET A 121 31.87 16.40 2.22
CA MET A 121 30.76 17.35 2.07
C MET A 121 29.85 17.42 3.30
N GLY A 122 30.19 16.71 4.39
CA GLY A 122 29.37 16.66 5.61
C GLY A 122 27.98 16.04 5.39
N LYS A 123 27.81 15.21 4.36
CA LYS A 123 26.54 14.54 4.06
C LYS A 123 26.47 13.20 4.82
N PRO A 124 25.26 12.74 5.21
CA PRO A 124 25.11 11.42 5.81
C PRO A 124 25.57 10.31 4.87
N ASN A 125 26.29 9.32 5.44
CA ASN A 125 26.86 8.18 4.72
C ASN A 125 25.78 7.15 4.35
N HIS A 126 25.00 7.47 3.32
CA HIS A 126 23.93 6.61 2.85
C HIS A 126 24.36 5.80 1.62
N LYS A 127 24.04 4.51 1.65
CA LYS A 127 24.10 3.66 0.44
C LYS A 127 22.96 4.03 -0.51
N LEU A 128 23.25 4.00 -1.82
CA LEU A 128 22.21 4.16 -2.83
C LEU A 128 21.29 2.94 -2.86
N ILE A 129 20.00 3.18 -3.13
CA ILE A 129 18.95 2.17 -3.10
C ILE A 129 18.55 1.83 -4.53
N GLN A 130 18.62 0.56 -4.90
CA GLN A 130 18.23 0.08 -6.23
C GLN A 130 16.72 -0.14 -6.26
N GLU A 131 16.07 0.39 -7.30
CA GLU A 131 14.67 0.12 -7.60
C GLU A 131 14.43 -1.38 -7.89
N VAL A 132 13.29 -1.87 -7.44
CA VAL A 132 12.77 -3.22 -7.70
C VAL A 132 11.39 -3.08 -8.35
N ASP A 133 11.29 -3.40 -9.64
CA ASP A 133 10.13 -3.12 -10.51
C ASP A 133 8.76 -3.62 -9.98
N THR A 134 8.75 -4.54 -9.01
CA THR A 134 7.51 -5.08 -8.44
C THR A 134 6.79 -4.10 -7.50
N ARG A 135 7.48 -3.10 -6.92
CA ARG A 135 6.93 -2.22 -5.88
C ARG A 135 7.26 -0.75 -6.11
N TRP A 136 6.25 0.09 -6.15
CA TRP A 136 6.42 1.54 -6.36
C TRP A 136 7.22 2.21 -5.22
N ASN A 137 7.14 1.70 -3.98
CA ASN A 137 7.93 2.22 -2.85
C ASN A 137 9.43 2.15 -3.11
N SER A 138 9.90 1.16 -3.89
CA SER A 138 11.31 1.07 -4.26
C SER A 138 11.73 2.16 -5.25
N THR A 139 10.83 2.56 -6.16
CA THR A 139 11.00 3.72 -7.04
C THR A 139 11.14 5.00 -6.22
N TYR A 140 10.21 5.21 -5.26
CA TYR A 140 10.26 6.35 -4.35
C TYR A 140 11.57 6.40 -3.57
N ALA A 141 11.95 5.29 -2.91
CA ALA A 141 13.16 5.21 -2.10
C ALA A 141 14.45 5.41 -2.91
N MET A 142 14.50 4.91 -4.15
CA MET A 142 15.64 5.15 -5.05
C MET A 142 15.76 6.64 -5.39
N LEU A 143 14.67 7.26 -5.85
CA LEU A 143 14.68 8.66 -6.27
C LEU A 143 14.94 9.61 -5.10
N GLU A 144 14.33 9.37 -3.94
CA GLU A 144 14.55 10.14 -2.71
C GLU A 144 16.00 10.05 -2.25
N ARG A 145 16.56 8.82 -2.22
CA ARG A 145 17.97 8.61 -1.85
C ARG A 145 18.92 9.30 -2.82
N LEU A 146 18.66 9.16 -4.13
CA LEU A 146 19.51 9.74 -5.16
C LEU A 146 19.46 11.27 -5.10
N PHE A 147 18.27 11.87 -4.92
CA PHE A 147 18.10 13.31 -4.75
C PHE A 147 18.84 13.82 -3.51
N ALA A 148 18.71 13.14 -2.36
CA ALA A 148 19.40 13.51 -1.13
C ALA A 148 20.94 13.42 -1.21
N GLN A 149 21.46 12.64 -2.18
CA GLN A 149 22.88 12.40 -2.39
C GLN A 149 23.37 12.98 -3.73
N LYS A 150 22.61 13.89 -4.36
CA LYS A 150 22.90 14.38 -5.70
C LYS A 150 24.27 15.04 -5.85
N GLU A 151 24.71 15.80 -4.85
CA GLU A 151 26.02 16.48 -4.89
C GLU A 151 27.19 15.49 -4.80
N PRO A 152 27.30 14.61 -3.78
CA PRO A 152 28.40 13.65 -3.70
C PRO A 152 28.36 12.61 -4.83
N VAL A 153 27.18 12.21 -5.31
CA VAL A 153 27.04 11.31 -6.48
C VAL A 153 27.57 11.98 -7.75
N GLY A 154 27.17 13.23 -8.02
CA GLY A 154 27.66 13.98 -9.18
C GLY A 154 29.19 14.15 -9.15
N ALA A 155 29.74 14.56 -8.01
CA ALA A 155 31.19 14.72 -7.84
C ALA A 155 31.93 13.38 -8.01
N ALA A 156 31.38 12.27 -7.51
CA ALA A 156 31.97 10.95 -7.67
C ALA A 156 32.00 10.52 -9.15
N MET A 157 30.90 10.73 -9.88
CA MET A 157 30.82 10.40 -11.31
C MET A 157 31.86 11.17 -12.14
N ILE A 158 32.04 12.46 -11.85
CA ILE A 158 33.06 13.31 -12.50
C ILE A 158 34.46 12.80 -12.16
N SER A 159 34.74 12.56 -10.87
CA SER A 159 36.06 12.10 -10.41
C SER A 159 36.45 10.73 -10.96
N LEU A 160 35.48 9.84 -11.16
CA LEU A 160 35.70 8.48 -11.69
C LEU A 160 35.67 8.44 -13.23
N LYS A 161 35.38 9.57 -13.89
CA LYS A 161 35.25 9.68 -15.35
C LYS A 161 34.30 8.62 -15.92
N THR A 162 33.14 8.45 -15.29
CA THR A 162 32.17 7.43 -15.71
C THR A 162 31.56 7.77 -17.07
N ASN A 163 31.34 6.77 -17.93
CA ASN A 163 30.61 6.94 -19.20
C ASN A 163 29.08 7.06 -19.03
N LEU A 164 28.61 7.24 -17.81
CA LEU A 164 27.19 7.34 -17.49
C LEU A 164 26.71 8.77 -17.66
N THR A 165 25.55 8.94 -18.28
CA THR A 165 24.86 10.23 -18.34
C THR A 165 24.36 10.60 -16.94
N PRO A 166 24.81 11.72 -16.34
CA PRO A 166 24.25 12.20 -15.08
C PRO A 166 22.82 12.72 -15.29
N LEU A 167 22.04 12.77 -14.20
CA LEU A 167 20.78 13.53 -14.22
C LEU A 167 21.08 15.03 -14.33
N THR A 168 20.33 15.72 -15.18
CA THR A 168 20.44 17.18 -15.34
C THR A 168 19.83 17.91 -14.15
N SER A 169 20.12 19.21 -14.01
CA SER A 169 19.48 20.05 -12.99
C SER A 169 17.95 20.09 -13.13
N GLU A 170 17.45 20.11 -14.37
CA GLU A 170 16.02 20.04 -14.68
C GLU A 170 15.43 18.70 -14.24
N GLU A 171 16.08 17.58 -14.55
CA GLU A 171 15.62 16.25 -14.11
C GLU A 171 15.61 16.13 -12.58
N TYR A 172 16.59 16.70 -11.87
CA TYR A 172 16.56 16.75 -10.41
C TYR A 172 15.41 17.61 -9.88
N GLN A 173 15.03 18.69 -10.57
CA GLN A 173 13.86 19.49 -10.22
C GLN A 173 12.56 18.70 -10.43
N THR A 174 12.43 18.01 -11.58
CA THR A 174 11.32 17.09 -11.86
C THR A 174 11.21 16.02 -10.77
N VAL A 175 12.33 15.41 -10.36
CA VAL A 175 12.38 14.41 -9.27
C VAL A 175 11.89 15.01 -7.96
N ASN A 176 12.34 16.22 -7.61
CA ASN A 176 11.93 16.89 -6.37
C ASN A 176 10.41 17.13 -6.32
N GLU A 177 9.83 17.62 -7.42
CA GLU A 177 8.38 17.85 -7.50
C GLU A 177 7.58 16.55 -7.50
N CYS A 178 8.04 15.50 -8.21
CA CYS A 178 7.44 14.17 -8.17
C CYS A 178 7.47 13.57 -6.75
N LEU A 179 8.62 13.66 -6.06
CA LEU A 179 8.77 13.19 -4.68
C LEU A 179 7.81 13.91 -3.73
N GLY A 180 7.62 15.22 -3.90
CA GLY A 180 6.68 16.01 -3.12
C GLY A 180 5.20 15.64 -3.30
N VAL A 181 4.87 14.83 -4.32
CA VAL A 181 3.52 14.26 -4.52
C VAL A 181 3.49 12.82 -4.05
N MET A 182 4.51 12.03 -4.37
CA MET A 182 4.61 10.62 -4.01
C MET A 182 4.76 10.40 -2.50
N CYS A 183 5.29 11.37 -1.75
CA CYS A 183 5.46 11.28 -0.30
C CYS A 183 4.13 10.99 0.42
N TYR A 184 3.01 11.61 0.01
CA TYR A 184 1.70 11.39 0.62
C TYR A 184 1.24 9.92 0.49
N PHE A 185 1.57 9.29 -0.63
CA PHE A 185 1.29 7.87 -0.83
C PHE A 185 2.21 6.99 0.00
N ASN A 186 3.45 7.42 0.25
CA ASN A 186 4.41 6.66 1.01
C ASN A 186 4.03 6.65 2.49
N GLU A 187 3.61 7.81 3.00
CA GLU A 187 3.03 7.96 4.33
C GLU A 187 1.75 7.12 4.47
N ALA A 188 0.82 7.20 3.51
CA ALA A 188 -0.41 6.41 3.54
C ALA A 188 -0.12 4.89 3.46
N SER A 189 0.82 4.45 2.63
CA SER A 189 1.26 3.06 2.58
C SER A 189 1.86 2.61 3.91
N THR A 190 2.71 3.44 4.52
CA THR A 190 3.34 3.13 5.82
C THR A 190 2.29 2.98 6.91
N GLU A 191 1.32 3.91 6.97
CA GLU A 191 0.21 3.87 7.92
C GLU A 191 -0.66 2.61 7.74
N LEU A 192 -0.87 2.16 6.50
CA LEU A 192 -1.65 0.95 6.20
C LEU A 192 -0.88 -0.36 6.45
N SER A 193 0.45 -0.29 6.51
CA SER A 193 1.33 -1.44 6.73
C SER A 193 1.53 -1.78 8.22
N GLU A 194 1.04 -0.95 9.14
CA GLU A 194 1.20 -1.19 10.56
C GLU A 194 0.20 -2.24 11.09
N GLU A 195 0.71 -3.44 11.38
CA GLU A 195 -0.09 -4.59 11.85
C GLU A 195 -0.85 -4.34 13.16
N LYS A 196 -0.39 -3.40 13.99
CA LYS A 196 -0.93 -3.16 15.34
C LYS A 196 -2.12 -2.18 15.40
N ARG A 197 -2.51 -1.55 14.29
CA ARG A 197 -3.52 -0.48 14.30
C ARG A 197 -4.74 -0.82 13.43
N VAL A 198 -5.91 -0.39 13.90
CA VAL A 198 -7.16 -0.48 13.13
C VAL A 198 -7.05 0.41 11.89
N SER A 199 -7.00 -0.21 10.71
CA SER A 199 -6.89 0.47 9.42
C SER A 199 -8.26 0.70 8.75
N GLY A 200 -9.26 -0.14 9.03
CA GLY A 200 -10.57 -0.10 8.35
C GLY A 200 -11.29 1.25 8.48
N SER A 201 -11.32 1.85 9.67
CA SER A 201 -11.94 3.16 9.88
C SER A 201 -11.20 4.32 9.21
N LYS A 202 -9.92 4.13 8.86
CA LYS A 202 -9.08 5.13 8.19
C LYS A 202 -9.18 5.06 6.67
N VAL A 203 -9.76 4.01 6.09
CA VAL A 203 -9.80 3.80 4.63
C VAL A 203 -10.42 4.98 3.89
N ILE A 204 -11.65 5.38 4.27
CA ILE A 204 -12.36 6.49 3.61
C ILE A 204 -11.66 7.84 3.90
N PRO A 205 -11.30 8.16 5.17
CA PRO A 205 -10.52 9.36 5.46
C PRO A 205 -9.20 9.46 4.70
N LEU A 206 -8.44 8.36 4.57
CA LEU A 206 -7.17 8.34 3.84
C LEU A 206 -7.37 8.62 2.35
N ILE A 207 -8.38 8.03 1.71
CA ILE A 207 -8.71 8.31 0.31
C ILE A 207 -9.07 9.80 0.15
N ARG A 208 -9.88 10.35 1.07
CA ARG A 208 -10.23 11.77 1.06
C ARG A 208 -8.99 12.66 1.22
N MET A 209 -8.13 12.34 2.18
CA MET A 209 -6.91 13.09 2.46
C MET A 209 -5.94 13.08 1.27
N LEU A 210 -5.72 11.91 0.65
CA LEU A 210 -4.89 11.79 -0.54
C LEU A 210 -5.41 12.66 -1.69
N ARG A 211 -6.72 12.63 -1.96
CA ARG A 211 -7.32 13.50 -2.98
C ARG A 211 -7.06 14.97 -2.68
N HIS A 212 -7.32 15.40 -1.46
CA HIS A 212 -7.11 16.78 -1.04
C HIS A 212 -5.64 17.20 -1.13
N ALA A 213 -4.72 16.36 -0.62
CA ALA A 213 -3.29 16.62 -0.63
C ALA A 213 -2.75 16.77 -2.05
N ILE A 214 -3.14 15.88 -2.97
CA ILE A 214 -2.72 15.96 -4.37
C ILE A 214 -3.32 17.18 -5.04
N THR A 215 -4.63 17.43 -4.90
CA THR A 215 -5.27 18.62 -5.50
C THR A 215 -4.63 19.92 -5.02
N SER A 216 -4.32 20.03 -3.72
CA SER A 216 -3.62 21.18 -3.17
C SER A 216 -2.18 21.29 -3.69
N LYS A 217 -1.48 20.16 -3.80
CA LYS A 217 -0.11 20.12 -4.30
C LYS A 217 -0.04 20.47 -5.79
N THR A 218 -0.99 20.03 -6.62
CA THR A 218 -1.05 20.31 -8.06
C THR A 218 -0.93 21.81 -8.36
N SER A 219 -1.53 22.68 -7.54
CA SER A 219 -1.45 24.14 -7.73
C SER A 219 -0.05 24.74 -7.50
N GLN A 220 0.87 23.98 -6.90
CA GLN A 220 2.24 24.40 -6.57
C GLN A 220 3.29 23.68 -7.45
N VAL A 221 2.86 22.79 -8.33
CA VAL A 221 3.74 22.05 -9.23
C VAL A 221 3.88 22.86 -10.52
N HIS A 222 5.11 22.99 -10.98
CA HIS A 222 5.47 23.75 -12.19
C HIS A 222 6.01 22.85 -13.29
N ASP A 223 6.57 21.70 -12.93
CA ASP A 223 7.07 20.71 -13.88
C ASP A 223 5.93 19.92 -14.54
N ASP A 224 5.94 19.84 -15.88
CA ASP A 224 4.91 19.17 -16.67
C ASP A 224 4.79 17.66 -16.36
N THR A 225 5.91 16.98 -16.08
CA THR A 225 5.94 15.55 -15.75
C THR A 225 5.31 15.32 -14.38
N ALA A 226 5.64 16.17 -13.40
CA ALA A 226 5.04 16.13 -12.07
C ALA A 226 3.54 16.48 -12.10
N LEU A 227 3.11 17.43 -12.94
CA LEU A 227 1.69 17.73 -13.17
C LEU A 227 0.94 16.54 -13.80
N GLN A 228 1.55 15.89 -14.79
CA GLN A 228 1.00 14.68 -15.41
C GLN A 228 0.84 13.56 -14.37
N LEU A 229 1.83 13.35 -13.50
CA LEU A 229 1.75 12.41 -12.40
C LEU A 229 0.58 12.73 -11.45
N CYS A 230 0.40 13.99 -11.05
CA CYS A 230 -0.73 14.41 -10.20
C CYS A 230 -2.09 14.06 -10.85
N ASN A 231 -2.25 14.41 -12.12
CA ASN A 231 -3.48 14.14 -12.87
C ASN A 231 -3.77 12.64 -12.99
N ASN A 232 -2.74 11.84 -13.28
CA ASN A 232 -2.84 10.39 -13.32
C ASN A 232 -3.26 9.80 -11.97
N LEU A 233 -2.66 10.26 -10.87
CA LEU A 233 -2.99 9.81 -9.51
C LEU A 233 -4.44 10.16 -9.14
N LEU A 234 -4.89 11.40 -9.36
CA LEU A 234 -6.27 11.82 -9.07
C LEU A 234 -7.30 11.03 -9.88
N ARG A 235 -7.03 10.81 -11.16
CA ARG A 235 -7.89 9.99 -12.02
C ARG A 235 -7.95 8.54 -11.53
N LEU A 236 -6.80 7.93 -11.25
CA LEU A 236 -6.73 6.52 -10.83
C LEU A 236 -7.32 6.28 -9.44
N ILE A 237 -7.18 7.23 -8.49
CA ILE A 237 -7.91 7.17 -7.22
C ILE A 237 -9.41 7.16 -7.48
N SER A 238 -9.91 8.05 -8.35
CA SER A 238 -11.34 8.13 -8.66
C SER A 238 -11.87 6.85 -9.32
N GLU A 239 -11.13 6.28 -10.28
CA GLU A 239 -11.50 5.06 -10.98
C GLU A 239 -11.46 3.82 -10.08
N ARG A 240 -10.45 3.69 -9.22
CA ARG A 240 -10.16 2.43 -8.50
C ARG A 240 -10.61 2.42 -7.05
N MET A 241 -10.87 3.58 -6.44
CA MET A 241 -11.17 3.70 -5.02
C MET A 241 -12.54 4.30 -4.71
N SER A 242 -13.35 4.63 -5.73
CA SER A 242 -14.70 5.18 -5.53
C SER A 242 -15.65 4.24 -4.80
N THR A 243 -15.46 2.92 -4.91
CA THR A 243 -16.33 1.92 -4.29
C THR A 243 -16.15 1.81 -2.77
N TYR A 244 -14.99 2.17 -2.21
CA TYR A 244 -14.75 2.04 -0.77
C TYR A 244 -15.74 2.85 0.06
N GLU A 245 -16.24 3.97 -0.47
CA GLU A 245 -17.19 4.83 0.22
C GLU A 245 -18.66 4.37 0.07
N THR A 246 -18.92 3.33 -0.72
CA THR A 246 -20.24 2.68 -0.80
C THR A 246 -20.25 1.32 -0.10
N MET A 247 -19.07 0.79 0.24
CA MET A 247 -18.92 -0.49 0.92
C MET A 247 -19.28 -0.39 2.40
N SER A 248 -20.30 -1.15 2.81
CA SER A 248 -20.82 -1.09 4.18
C SER A 248 -19.81 -1.37 5.28
N VAL A 249 -18.89 -2.30 5.07
CA VAL A 249 -17.84 -2.61 6.05
C VAL A 249 -16.96 -1.38 6.31
N MET A 250 -16.65 -0.60 5.27
CA MET A 250 -15.79 0.57 5.37
C MET A 250 -16.54 1.80 5.85
N THR A 251 -17.77 2.00 5.39
CA THR A 251 -18.60 3.15 5.80
C THR A 251 -19.03 3.02 7.26
N LEU A 252 -19.40 1.82 7.72
CA LEU A 252 -19.70 1.57 9.13
C LEU A 252 -18.44 1.72 9.99
N ALA A 253 -17.30 1.14 9.58
CA ALA A 253 -16.05 1.28 10.33
C ALA A 253 -15.64 2.76 10.49
N THR A 254 -15.76 3.55 9.43
CA THR A 254 -15.44 5.00 9.48
C THR A 254 -16.43 5.76 10.36
N LEU A 255 -17.73 5.45 10.26
CA LEU A 255 -18.78 6.14 11.01
C LEU A 255 -18.72 5.85 12.51
N LEU A 256 -18.40 4.61 12.89
CA LEU A 256 -18.27 4.17 14.27
C LEU A 256 -16.97 4.67 14.93
N ASP A 257 -15.99 5.14 14.16
CA ASP A 257 -14.78 5.74 14.70
C ASP A 257 -15.05 7.19 15.14
N PRO A 258 -14.94 7.50 16.45
CA PRO A 258 -15.25 8.83 16.97
C PRO A 258 -14.40 9.95 16.36
N ARG A 259 -13.21 9.63 15.82
CA ARG A 259 -12.29 10.59 15.21
C ARG A 259 -12.79 11.07 13.84
N PHE A 260 -13.61 10.28 13.16
CA PHE A 260 -14.03 10.55 11.79
C PHE A 260 -15.54 10.77 11.67
N LYS A 261 -16.36 9.81 12.11
CA LYS A 261 -17.82 9.87 11.92
C LYS A 261 -18.17 10.26 10.46
N THR A 262 -19.06 11.22 10.27
CA THR A 262 -19.44 11.74 8.94
C THR A 262 -18.36 12.62 8.31
N ILE A 263 -17.45 13.22 9.09
CA ILE A 263 -16.42 14.13 8.56
C ILE A 263 -15.35 13.38 7.77
N GLY A 264 -15.25 12.06 7.90
CA GLY A 264 -14.29 11.24 7.17
C GLY A 264 -14.65 11.01 5.70
N PHE A 265 -15.92 11.18 5.33
CA PHE A 265 -16.44 10.83 4.00
C PHE A 265 -16.08 11.87 2.94
N CYS A 266 -15.85 11.46 1.69
CA CYS A 266 -15.68 12.40 0.57
C CYS A 266 -17.02 13.01 0.13
N SER A 267 -18.09 12.22 0.20
CA SER A 267 -19.45 12.57 -0.23
C SER A 267 -20.39 12.63 0.97
N GLN A 268 -20.99 13.79 1.18
CA GLN A 268 -22.00 13.97 2.23
C GLN A 268 -23.23 13.08 2.01
N SER A 269 -23.58 12.78 0.75
CA SER A 269 -24.68 11.86 0.43
C SER A 269 -24.38 10.42 0.86
N ASN A 270 -23.13 9.96 0.67
CA ASN A 270 -22.70 8.64 1.13
C ASN A 270 -22.68 8.58 2.65
N ALA A 271 -22.21 9.63 3.32
CA ALA A 271 -22.23 9.74 4.78
C ALA A 271 -23.66 9.61 5.33
N GLN A 272 -24.62 10.37 4.78
CA GLN A 272 -26.02 10.30 5.18
C GLN A 272 -26.62 8.91 4.94
N THR A 273 -26.26 8.27 3.82
CA THR A 273 -26.71 6.90 3.52
C THR A 273 -26.17 5.89 4.51
N ALA A 274 -24.90 6.00 4.90
CA ALA A 274 -24.29 5.17 5.93
C ALA A 274 -24.94 5.37 7.30
N VAL A 275 -25.25 6.62 7.68
CA VAL A 275 -25.97 6.94 8.92
C VAL A 275 -27.37 6.32 8.91
N ARG A 276 -28.15 6.51 7.84
CA ARG A 276 -29.49 5.92 7.72
C ARG A 276 -29.46 4.41 7.88
N ARG A 277 -28.47 3.75 7.25
CA ARG A 277 -28.28 2.31 7.38
C ARG A 277 -27.96 1.90 8.81
N LEU A 278 -26.98 2.53 9.44
CA LEU A 278 -26.59 2.23 10.83
C LEU A 278 -27.78 2.41 11.79
N THR A 279 -28.51 3.51 11.66
CA THR A 279 -29.71 3.77 12.48
C THR A 279 -30.77 2.68 12.29
N ALA A 280 -31.01 2.24 11.05
CA ALA A 280 -31.96 1.16 10.77
C ALA A 280 -31.51 -0.19 11.38
N GLU A 281 -30.22 -0.52 11.29
CA GLU A 281 -29.64 -1.73 11.90
C GLU A 281 -29.77 -1.69 13.43
N CYS A 282 -29.40 -0.58 14.07
CA CYS A 282 -29.56 -0.40 15.53
C CYS A 282 -31.03 -0.50 15.96
N ALA A 283 -31.95 0.15 15.24
CA ALA A 283 -33.36 0.09 15.56
C ALA A 283 -33.93 -1.33 15.41
N ALA A 284 -33.43 -2.12 14.45
CA ALA A 284 -33.81 -3.52 14.30
C ALA A 284 -33.30 -4.39 15.46
N MET A 285 -32.06 -4.15 15.93
CA MET A 285 -31.50 -4.86 17.09
C MET A 285 -32.26 -4.55 18.37
N ILE A 286 -32.64 -3.29 18.60
CA ILE A 286 -33.43 -2.87 19.77
C ILE A 286 -34.79 -3.58 19.75
N ARG A 287 -35.51 -3.55 18.62
CA ARG A 287 -36.80 -4.26 18.49
C ARG A 287 -36.67 -5.76 18.68
N ALA A 288 -35.58 -6.38 18.23
CA ALA A 288 -35.36 -7.81 18.42
C ALA A 288 -35.12 -8.15 19.90
N ALA A 289 -34.37 -7.32 20.62
CA ALA A 289 -34.12 -7.47 22.05
C ALA A 289 -35.42 -7.33 22.87
N GLU A 290 -36.28 -6.38 22.50
CA GLU A 290 -37.60 -6.16 23.14
C GLU A 290 -38.57 -7.35 22.96
N ASN A 291 -38.44 -8.11 21.88
CA ASN A 291 -39.31 -9.25 21.57
C ASN A 291 -38.78 -10.60 22.09
N THR A 292 -37.64 -10.62 22.79
CA THR A 292 -37.07 -11.85 23.35
C THR A 292 -37.50 -11.97 24.82
N PRO A 293 -38.23 -13.03 25.25
CA PRO A 293 -38.59 -13.19 26.65
C PRO A 293 -37.33 -13.32 27.51
N SER A 294 -37.14 -12.39 28.43
CA SER A 294 -36.05 -12.37 29.40
C SER A 294 -36.08 -13.65 30.26
N THR A 295 -35.19 -14.59 29.97
CA THR A 295 -34.82 -15.63 30.93
C THR A 295 -33.82 -14.97 31.89
N SER A 296 -34.27 -14.69 33.11
CA SER A 296 -33.46 -14.03 34.13
C SER A 296 -32.32 -14.93 34.59
N SER A 297 -31.12 -14.73 34.05
CA SER A 297 -29.89 -15.25 34.63
C SER A 297 -29.31 -14.17 35.53
N GLN A 298 -29.40 -14.37 36.84
CA GLN A 298 -28.75 -13.55 37.86
C GLN A 298 -27.23 -13.53 37.61
N ILE A 299 -26.66 -12.33 37.48
CA ILE A 299 -25.21 -12.11 37.41
C ILE A 299 -24.68 -11.99 38.83
N PRO A 300 -23.71 -12.81 39.27
CA PRO A 300 -22.98 -12.56 40.50
C PRO A 300 -22.05 -11.35 40.32
N SER A 301 -22.17 -10.40 41.22
CA SER A 301 -21.34 -9.19 41.34
C SER A 301 -19.85 -9.53 41.43
N LEU A 302 -19.04 -9.09 40.46
CA LEU A 302 -17.58 -9.04 40.58
C LEU A 302 -17.17 -7.72 41.24
N GLN A 303 -16.49 -7.85 42.38
CA GLN A 303 -15.76 -6.77 43.05
C GLN A 303 -14.56 -6.33 42.20
N SER A 304 -14.23 -5.05 42.34
CA SER A 304 -13.13 -4.37 41.66
C SER A 304 -11.80 -4.66 42.37
N GLU A 305 -10.80 -5.09 41.62
CA GLU A 305 -9.40 -4.96 42.02
C GLU A 305 -8.61 -4.27 40.90
N THR A 306 -8.17 -3.07 41.22
CA THR A 306 -7.15 -2.31 40.50
C THR A 306 -5.77 -2.83 40.87
N SER A 307 -4.97 -3.20 39.87
CA SER A 307 -3.50 -3.22 40.01
C SER A 307 -2.85 -2.90 38.67
N GLY A 308 -2.08 -1.81 38.65
CA GLY A 308 -1.33 -1.36 37.50
C GLY A 308 -0.09 -2.19 37.24
N ALA A 309 0.38 -2.15 35.99
CA ALA A 309 1.75 -2.49 35.64
C ALA A 309 2.19 -1.58 34.49
N THR A 310 3.10 -0.66 34.83
CA THR A 310 3.95 0.08 33.91
C THR A 310 4.93 -0.87 33.24
N GLY A 311 5.03 -0.82 31.91
CA GLY A 311 6.02 -1.55 31.13
C GLY A 311 6.40 -0.74 29.90
N SER A 312 7.43 0.09 30.05
CA SER A 312 8.16 0.71 28.96
C SER A 312 8.95 -0.37 28.21
N ASP A 313 8.84 -0.43 26.89
CA ASP A 313 9.91 -1.01 26.07
C ASP A 313 10.06 -0.24 24.76
N ALA A 314 11.26 0.30 24.61
CA ALA A 314 11.77 0.96 23.42
C ALA A 314 11.93 -0.06 22.31
N ILE A 315 11.23 0.13 21.18
CA ILE A 315 11.45 -0.68 19.98
C ILE A 315 12.43 0.06 19.07
N ASN A 316 13.62 -0.53 19.04
CA ASN A 316 14.75 -0.25 18.18
C ASN A 316 14.33 -0.22 16.70
N SER A 317 14.81 0.80 15.99
CA SER A 317 14.62 1.03 14.56
C SER A 317 15.24 -0.09 13.72
N GLY A 318 14.42 -1.04 13.30
CA GLY A 318 14.77 -2.12 12.39
C GLY A 318 13.83 -2.15 11.20
N THR A 319 14.30 -1.62 10.07
CA THR A 319 13.85 -1.80 8.68
C THR A 319 12.58 -2.64 8.49
N PHE A 320 11.41 -2.03 8.63
CA PHE A 320 10.13 -2.65 8.25
C PHE A 320 9.91 -2.49 6.75
N TRP A 321 10.08 -3.58 6.02
CA TRP A 321 9.62 -3.71 4.63
C TRP A 321 8.19 -4.24 4.65
N TYR A 322 7.18 -3.39 4.43
CA TYR A 322 5.81 -3.85 4.21
C TYR A 322 5.10 -3.09 3.08
N ILE A 323 4.41 -3.90 2.27
CA ILE A 323 3.92 -3.79 0.88
C ILE A 323 5.01 -4.05 -0.16
#